data_AF-A0A0Q9KZV4-F1
#
_entry.id   AF-A0A0Q9KZV4-F1
#
_cell.length_a   1.000
_cell.length_b   1.000
_cell.length_c   1.000
_cell.angle_alpha   90.00
_cell.angle_beta   90.00
_cell.angle_gamma   90.00
#
_symmetry.space_group_name_H-M   'P 1'
#
loop_
_entity.id
_entity.type
_entity.pdbx_description
1 polymer ?
#
loop_
_entity_poly.entity_id
_entity_poly.type
_entity_poly.pdbx_seq_one_letter_code
_entity_poly.pdbx_strand_id
1 'polypeptide(L)'
;MNEDYDYLDPSNALNMPEMADMTFAMDFLIRVKEGVRNTAIALTETASEGARAILRNQLHQGIALHQEVSDLMMRKKWFHPYELNEQYKLDQLGAINAVQMAQMKLFPDDTSRKGMFDRTPDQ
;
A
#
# COMPACT_ATOMS: atom_id res chain seq x y z
N MET A 1 7.45 6.21 33.37
CA MET A 1 8.05 7.08 32.36
C MET A 1 7.35 6.73 31.06
N ASN A 2 6.22 7.37 30.82
CA ASN A 2 5.52 7.25 29.56
C ASN A 2 6.14 8.36 28.72
N GLU A 3 7.02 7.99 27.80
CA GLU A 3 7.42 8.93 26.75
C GLU A 3 6.15 9.23 25.96
N ASP A 4 5.61 10.42 26.17
CA ASP A 4 4.51 10.95 25.36
C ASP A 4 5.05 11.04 23.94
N TYR A 5 4.74 10.02 23.14
CA TYR A 5 4.92 10.09 21.69
C TYR A 5 4.06 11.25 21.20
N ASP A 6 4.69 12.41 21.02
CA ASP A 6 4.03 13.55 20.41
C ASP A 6 3.60 13.16 19.01
N TYR A 7 2.31 12.97 18.84
CA TYR A 7 1.66 12.60 17.58
C TYR A 7 1.82 13.70 16.53
N LEU A 8 2.32 14.88 16.90
CA LEU A 8 2.69 15.98 15.99
C LEU A 8 4.19 16.02 15.66
N ASP A 9 5.04 15.20 16.29
CA ASP A 9 6.47 15.19 16.00
C ASP A 9 6.72 14.61 14.60
N PRO A 10 7.29 15.37 13.65
CA PRO A 10 7.64 14.89 12.32
C PRO A 10 8.61 13.71 12.32
N SER A 11 9.37 13.52 13.41
CA SER A 11 10.27 12.36 13.58
C SER A 11 9.50 11.04 13.56
N ASN A 12 8.28 11.02 14.10
CA ASN A 12 7.38 9.85 14.10
C ASN A 12 6.81 9.55 12.71
N ALA A 13 6.89 10.50 11.77
CA ALA A 13 6.49 10.31 10.37
C ALA A 13 7.66 9.89 9.46
N LEU A 14 8.88 9.78 9.99
CA LEU A 14 10.05 9.37 9.21
C LEU A 14 9.82 7.95 8.65
N ASN A 15 10.02 7.76 7.35
CA ASN A 15 9.76 6.54 6.57
C ASN A 15 8.27 6.17 6.34
N MET A 16 7.32 6.87 6.94
CA MET A 16 5.88 6.65 6.67
C MET A 16 5.49 6.86 5.20
N PRO A 17 6.01 7.88 4.48
CA PRO A 17 5.69 8.06 3.07
C PRO A 17 6.13 6.89 2.20
N GLU A 18 7.34 6.35 2.42
CA GLU A 18 7.85 5.22 1.65
C GLU A 18 7.07 3.93 1.94
N MET A 19 6.70 3.70 3.21
CA MET A 19 5.82 2.57 3.59
C MET A 19 4.43 2.68 2.96
N ALA A 20 3.88 3.89 2.87
CA ALA A 20 2.62 4.15 2.19
C ALA A 20 2.74 3.88 0.68
N ASP A 21 3.78 4.39 0.02
CA ASP A 21 4.05 4.15 -1.40
C ASP A 21 4.20 2.66 -1.72
N MET A 22 4.93 1.91 -0.89
CA MET A 22 5.07 0.46 -1.01
C MET A 22 3.72 -0.25 -0.89
N THR A 23 2.89 0.16 0.08
CA THR A 23 1.55 -0.41 0.31
C THR A 23 0.63 -0.14 -0.89
N PHE A 24 0.62 1.09 -1.40
CA PHE A 24 -0.16 1.46 -2.58
C PHE A 24 0.30 0.71 -3.82
N ALA A 25 1.62 0.58 -4.01
CA ALA A 25 2.17 -0.17 -5.14
C ALA A 25 1.77 -1.65 -5.08
N MET A 26 1.78 -2.28 -3.90
CA MET A 26 1.38 -3.67 -3.73
C MET A 26 -0.11 -3.90 -3.97
N ASP A 27 -1.00 -3.08 -3.39
CA ASP A 27 -2.44 -3.16 -3.68
C ASP A 27 -2.69 -2.94 -5.17
N PHE A 28 -2.08 -1.91 -5.77
CA PHE A 28 -2.23 -1.63 -7.19
C PHE A 28 -1.78 -2.81 -8.07
N LEU A 29 -0.63 -3.42 -7.79
CA LEU A 29 -0.14 -4.59 -8.53
C LEU A 29 -1.14 -5.76 -8.44
N ILE A 30 -1.69 -6.03 -7.25
CA ILE A 30 -2.73 -7.05 -7.04
C ILE A 30 -3.98 -6.72 -7.87
N ARG A 31 -4.46 -5.48 -7.81
CA ARG A 31 -5.64 -5.03 -8.59
C ARG A 31 -5.43 -5.15 -10.09
N VAL A 32 -4.25 -4.80 -10.59
CA VAL A 32 -3.92 -4.96 -12.01
C VAL A 32 -3.96 -6.45 -12.38
N LYS A 33 -3.39 -7.34 -11.56
CA LYS A 33 -3.42 -8.79 -11.78
C LYS A 33 -4.84 -9.36 -11.78
N GLU A 34 -5.68 -8.91 -10.86
CA GLU A 34 -7.12 -9.24 -10.83
C GLU A 34 -7.82 -8.75 -12.11
N GLY A 35 -7.52 -7.53 -12.55
CA GLY A 35 -8.02 -6.96 -13.79
C GLY A 35 -7.67 -7.82 -15.00
N VAL A 36 -6.40 -8.21 -15.16
CA VAL A 36 -5.95 -9.10 -16.24
C VAL A 36 -6.74 -10.41 -16.23
N ARG A 37 -6.89 -11.05 -15.07
CA ARG A 37 -7.66 -12.31 -14.94
C ARG A 37 -9.12 -12.12 -15.34
N ASN A 38 -9.77 -11.08 -14.83
CA ASN A 38 -11.18 -10.82 -15.08
C ASN A 38 -11.44 -10.44 -16.55
N THR A 39 -10.56 -9.67 -17.16
CA THR A 39 -10.63 -9.36 -18.60
C THR A 39 -10.46 -10.62 -19.46
N ALA A 40 -9.57 -11.53 -19.08
CA ALA A 40 -9.41 -12.80 -19.78
C ALA A 40 -10.68 -13.66 -19.72
N ILE A 41 -11.32 -13.74 -18.55
CA ILE A 41 -12.61 -14.43 -18.38
C ILE A 41 -13.67 -13.80 -19.28
N ALA A 42 -13.84 -12.47 -19.20
CA ALA A 42 -14.82 -11.74 -20.02
C ALA A 42 -14.56 -11.91 -21.53
N LEU A 43 -13.30 -11.98 -21.95
CA LEU A 43 -12.91 -12.18 -23.34
C LEU A 43 -13.38 -13.55 -23.88
N THR A 44 -13.39 -14.58 -23.02
CA THR A 44 -13.88 -15.93 -23.38
C THR A 44 -15.39 -16.03 -23.37
N GLU A 45 -16.08 -15.24 -22.55
CA GLU A 45 -17.55 -15.30 -22.39
C GLU A 45 -18.32 -14.33 -23.29
N THR A 46 -17.67 -13.29 -23.82
CA THR A 46 -18.34 -12.31 -24.66
C THR A 46 -18.83 -12.91 -25.99
N ALA A 47 -20.06 -12.61 -26.39
CA ALA A 47 -20.62 -13.01 -27.69
C ALA A 47 -20.40 -11.94 -28.78
N SER A 48 -20.19 -10.67 -28.39
CA SER A 48 -20.05 -9.56 -29.33
C SER A 48 -18.63 -9.42 -29.86
N GLU A 49 -18.46 -9.40 -31.18
CA GLU A 49 -17.15 -9.23 -31.82
C GLU A 49 -16.49 -7.89 -31.47
N GLY A 50 -17.28 -6.80 -31.42
CA GLY A 50 -16.79 -5.48 -31.04
C GLY A 50 -16.28 -5.45 -29.60
N ALA A 51 -17.05 -6.04 -28.67
CA ALA A 51 -16.62 -6.17 -27.28
C ALA A 51 -15.37 -7.04 -27.15
N ARG A 52 -15.27 -8.14 -27.92
CA ARG A 52 -14.10 -9.01 -27.95
C ARG A 52 -12.83 -8.27 -28.38
N ALA A 53 -12.90 -7.39 -29.37
CA ALA A 53 -11.77 -6.58 -29.82
C ALA A 53 -11.29 -5.62 -28.70
N ILE A 54 -12.22 -4.96 -28.02
CA ILE A 54 -11.92 -4.04 -26.90
C ILE A 54 -11.28 -4.80 -25.74
N LEU A 55 -11.88 -5.91 -25.30
CA LEU A 55 -11.38 -6.73 -24.20
C LEU A 55 -10.00 -7.31 -24.49
N ARG A 56 -9.71 -7.69 -25.75
CA ARG A 56 -8.37 -8.13 -26.14
C ARG A 56 -7.34 -7.01 -25.98
N ASN A 57 -7.66 -5.79 -26.39
CA ASN A 57 -6.77 -4.64 -26.22
C ASN A 57 -6.56 -4.31 -24.73
N GLN A 58 -7.63 -4.33 -23.92
CA GLN A 58 -7.55 -4.12 -22.48
C GLN A 58 -6.69 -5.19 -21.79
N LEU A 59 -6.80 -6.46 -22.21
CA LEU A 59 -5.96 -7.54 -21.69
C LEU A 59 -4.48 -7.28 -21.94
N HIS A 60 -4.12 -6.88 -23.17
CA HIS A 60 -2.74 -6.55 -23.51
C HIS A 60 -2.22 -5.33 -22.72
N GLN A 61 -3.04 -4.29 -22.56
CA GLN A 61 -2.70 -3.11 -21.76
C GLN A 61 -2.52 -3.46 -20.28
N GLY A 62 -3.39 -4.30 -19.72
CA GLY A 62 -3.29 -4.76 -18.33
C GLY A 62 -2.04 -5.60 -18.08
N ILE A 63 -1.65 -6.46 -19.02
CA ILE A 63 -0.39 -7.23 -18.94
C ILE A 63 0.82 -6.29 -18.97
N ALA A 64 0.84 -5.31 -19.89
CA ALA A 64 1.91 -4.33 -19.96
C ALA A 64 2.02 -3.49 -18.67
N LEU A 65 0.88 -3.03 -18.16
CA LEU A 65 0.81 -2.29 -16.89
C LEU A 65 1.32 -3.14 -15.71
N HIS A 66 0.93 -4.41 -15.63
CA HIS A 66 1.43 -5.30 -14.59
C HIS A 66 2.96 -5.41 -14.64
N GLN A 67 3.53 -5.55 -15.85
CA GLN A 67 4.98 -5.59 -16.04
C GLN A 67 5.63 -4.29 -15.54
N GLU A 68 5.17 -3.13 -15.99
CA GLU A 68 5.71 -1.82 -15.61
C GLU A 68 5.69 -1.59 -14.10
N VAL A 69 4.59 -1.94 -13.43
CA VAL A 69 4.46 -1.82 -11.97
C VAL A 69 5.40 -2.79 -11.27
N SER A 70 5.46 -4.05 -11.71
CA SER A 70 6.36 -5.05 -11.10
C SER A 70 7.83 -4.65 -11.26
N ASP A 71 8.22 -4.10 -12.41
CA ASP A 71 9.58 -3.62 -12.67
C ASP A 71 9.92 -2.41 -11.80
N LEU A 72 8.98 -1.48 -11.61
CA LEU A 72 9.15 -0.38 -10.67
C LEU A 72 9.39 -0.89 -9.25
N MET A 73 8.55 -1.81 -8.78
CA MET A 73 8.66 -2.36 -7.43
C MET A 73 9.97 -3.12 -7.23
N MET A 74 10.43 -3.89 -8.23
CA MET A 74 11.75 -4.53 -8.19
C MET A 74 12.90 -3.52 -8.12
N ARG A 75 12.89 -2.47 -8.95
CA ARG A 75 13.91 -1.40 -8.91
C ARG A 75 13.95 -0.68 -7.57
N LYS A 76 12.80 -0.52 -6.93
CA LYS A 76 12.64 0.11 -5.61
C LYS A 76 12.91 -0.85 -4.44
N LYS A 77 13.14 -2.14 -4.71
CA LYS A 77 13.26 -3.20 -3.68
C LYS A 77 12.01 -3.35 -2.80
N TRP A 78 10.86 -3.00 -3.36
CA TRP A 78 9.55 -3.22 -2.76
C TRP A 78 8.96 -4.58 -3.13
N PHE A 79 9.63 -5.32 -4.03
CA PHE A 79 9.23 -6.65 -4.46
C PHE A 79 10.45 -7.44 -4.95
N HIS A 80 10.58 -8.69 -4.48
CA HIS A 80 11.70 -9.60 -4.74
C HIS A 80 11.18 -10.95 -5.29
N PRO A 81 10.64 -10.99 -6.52
CA PRO A 81 10.00 -12.19 -7.06
C PRO A 81 10.97 -13.35 -7.32
N TYR A 82 12.26 -13.08 -7.47
CA TYR A 82 13.28 -14.09 -7.77
C TYR A 82 14.10 -14.49 -6.54
N GLU A 83 14.05 -13.70 -5.46
CA GLU A 83 14.80 -13.90 -4.22
C GLU A 83 13.85 -14.12 -3.03
N LEU A 84 13.26 -15.32 -2.94
CA LEU A 84 12.25 -15.65 -1.93
C LEU A 84 12.68 -15.37 -0.48
N ASN A 85 13.97 -15.54 -0.15
CA ASN A 85 14.48 -15.24 1.18
C ASN A 85 14.45 -13.74 1.50
N GLU A 86 14.68 -12.88 0.51
CA GLU A 86 14.60 -11.43 0.68
C GLU A 86 13.13 -10.98 0.71
N GLN A 87 12.27 -11.55 -0.14
CA GLN A 87 10.83 -11.32 -0.09
C GLN A 87 10.26 -11.69 1.29
N TYR A 88 10.66 -12.83 1.85
CA TYR A 88 10.19 -13.27 3.17
C TYR A 88 10.54 -12.28 4.28
N LYS A 89 11.77 -11.73 4.27
CA LYS A 89 12.18 -10.71 5.25
C LYS A 89 11.38 -9.42 5.08
N LEU A 90 11.16 -9.00 3.83
CA LEU A 90 10.34 -7.82 3.51
C LEU A 90 8.89 -8.00 4.00
N ASP A 91 8.30 -9.17 3.77
CA ASP A 91 6.95 -9.51 4.23
C ASP A 91 6.85 -9.51 5.76
N GLN A 92 7.86 -10.06 6.45
CA GLN A 92 7.93 -10.04 7.91
C GLN A 92 8.01 -8.60 8.44
N LEU A 93 8.85 -7.76 7.83
CA LEU A 93 8.96 -6.35 8.18
C LEU A 93 7.62 -5.64 7.98
N GLY A 94 6.95 -5.85 6.85
CA GLY A 94 5.63 -5.30 6.57
C GLY A 94 4.58 -5.70 7.61
N ALA A 95 4.58 -6.97 8.05
CA ALA A 95 3.68 -7.45 9.09
C ALA A 95 3.95 -6.79 10.45
N ILE A 96 5.23 -6.65 10.84
CA ILE A 96 5.63 -5.97 12.07
C ILE A 96 5.20 -4.50 12.04
N ASN A 97 5.47 -3.81 10.93
CA ASN A 97 5.09 -2.41 10.75
C ASN A 97 3.57 -2.24 10.84
N ALA A 98 2.78 -3.13 10.23
CA ALA A 98 1.33 -3.08 10.33
C ALA A 98 0.83 -3.22 11.78
N VAL A 99 1.43 -4.11 12.58
CA VAL A 99 1.12 -4.25 14.01
C VAL A 99 1.49 -2.99 14.78
N GLN A 100 2.67 -2.42 14.53
CA GLN A 100 3.09 -1.17 15.17
C GLN A 100 2.15 -0.02 14.82
N MET A 101 1.79 0.14 13.54
CA MET A 101 0.85 1.16 13.09
C MET A 101 -0.52 1.00 13.77
N ALA A 102 -1.00 -0.23 13.95
CA ALA A 102 -2.26 -0.50 14.64
C ALA A 102 -2.22 -0.16 16.14
N GLN A 103 -1.04 -0.13 16.75
CA GLN A 103 -0.82 0.23 18.16
C GLN A 103 -0.57 1.73 18.37
N MET A 104 -0.40 2.51 17.30
CA MET A 104 -0.15 3.94 17.42
C MET A 104 -1.36 4.70 17.97
N LYS A 105 -1.12 5.57 18.95
CA LYS A 105 -2.11 6.52 19.46
C LYS A 105 -2.19 7.74 18.52
N LEU A 106 -2.96 7.61 17.45
CA LEU A 106 -3.09 8.65 16.41
C LEU A 106 -3.92 9.85 16.82
N PHE A 107 -4.77 9.69 17.83
CA PHE A 107 -5.70 10.72 18.28
C PHE A 107 -5.62 10.88 19.79
N PRO A 108 -5.74 12.11 20.30
CA PRO A 108 -5.86 12.34 21.73
C PRO A 108 -7.17 11.76 22.27
N ASP A 109 -7.17 11.33 23.53
CA ASP A 109 -8.37 10.77 24.17
C ASP A 109 -9.47 11.82 24.36
N ASP A 110 -9.08 13.09 24.49
CA ASP A 110 -10.00 14.24 24.53
C ASP A 110 -9.66 15.25 23.41
N THR A 111 -10.69 15.62 22.64
CA THR A 111 -10.66 16.62 21.58
C THR A 111 -11.46 17.89 21.94
N SER A 112 -11.98 17.97 23.18
CA SER A 112 -12.76 19.09 23.66
C SER A 112 -11.92 20.37 23.73
N ARG A 113 -12.54 21.53 23.43
CA ARG A 113 -11.85 22.83 23.54
C ARG A 113 -11.34 23.09 24.95
N LYS A 114 -12.06 22.65 25.99
CA LYS A 114 -11.67 22.84 27.40
C LYS A 114 -10.41 22.04 27.75
N GLY A 115 -10.32 20.77 27.33
CA GLY A 115 -9.12 19.94 27.53
C GLY A 115 -7.87 20.46 26.80
N MET A 116 -8.03 21.30 25.76
CA MET A 116 -6.93 21.95 25.06
C MET A 116 -6.40 23.21 25.77
N PHE A 117 -7.16 23.82 26.70
CA PHE A 117 -6.73 24.99 27.47
C PHE A 117 -5.98 24.62 28.76
N ASP A 118 -6.26 23.45 29.34
CA ASP A 118 -5.65 22.97 30.59
C ASP A 118 -4.26 22.31 30.39
N ARG A 119 -3.74 22.26 29.15
CA ARG A 119 -2.36 21.83 28.89
C ARG A 119 -1.42 22.97 29.26
N THR A 120 -0.87 22.96 30.48
CA THR A 120 0.23 23.85 30.85
C THR A 120 1.43 23.58 29.93
N PRO A 121 2.14 24.61 29.43
CA PRO A 121 3.35 24.40 28.61
C PRO A 121 4.35 23.52 29.36
N ASP A 122 4.84 22.49 28.68
CA ASP A 122 5.65 21.41 29.26
C ASP A 122 6.91 21.96 29.95
N GLN A 123 7.22 21.43 31.15
CA GLN A 123 8.53 21.56 31.81
C GLN A 123 9.45 20.39 31.41
#